data_AF-A0AAD9X5J2-F1
#
_entry.id   AF-A0AAD9X5J2-F1
#
_cell.length_a   1.000
_cell.length_b   1.000
_cell.length_c   1.000
_cell.angle_alpha   90.00
_cell.angle_beta   90.00
_cell.angle_gamma   90.00
#
_symmetry.space_group_name_H-M   'P 1'
#
loop_
_entity.id
_entity.type
_entity.pdbx_description
1 polymer ?
#
loop_
_entity_poly.entity_id
_entity_poly.type
_entity_poly.pdbx_seq_one_letter_code
_entity_poly.pdbx_strand_id
1 'polypeptide(L)'
;MIICSPKPEVKILVDRDPIKTSFEEWARPCHFSRIIAKGPDTTTWIWNLHVDAHDFDSHTSDLEEISRKVFSAHFRQHSIIFLASNPTHIRRSDQVVRPIMSQEILNSDVGGATNYETQLLLFTHHMWIGGFLIVGVATHATIFMISYTITTCRCSMDTKHPVFSTWWNDHWCNSEHQFDL
;
A
#
# COMPACT_ATOMS: atom_id res chain seq x y z
N MET A 1 37.65 24.17 10.61
CA MET A 1 36.29 24.19 11.18
C MET A 1 35.32 23.78 10.08
N ILE A 2 34.83 22.55 10.10
CA ILE A 2 33.87 22.04 9.12
C ILE A 2 32.48 22.27 9.72
N ILE A 3 31.69 23.16 9.12
CA ILE A 3 30.34 23.45 9.56
C ILE A 3 29.43 22.44 8.84
N CYS A 4 29.02 21.38 9.55
CA CYS A 4 27.94 20.52 9.07
C CYS A 4 26.64 21.32 9.15
N SER A 5 26.06 21.66 7.99
CA SER A 5 24.71 22.20 7.92
C SER A 5 23.74 21.21 8.59
N PRO A 6 22.80 21.66 9.44
CA PRO A 6 21.79 20.77 10.01
C PRO A 6 21.04 20.08 8.86
N LYS A 7 21.02 18.74 8.86
CA LYS A 7 20.23 17.96 7.90
C LYS A 7 18.78 18.42 7.99
N PRO A 8 18.09 18.68 6.86
CA PRO A 8 16.67 18.98 6.90
C PRO A 8 15.93 17.79 7.50
N GLU A 9 15.28 18.01 8.63
CA GLU A 9 14.48 17.01 9.31
C GLU A 9 13.14 16.88 8.56
N VAL A 10 12.99 15.81 7.77
CA VAL A 10 11.75 15.52 7.05
C VAL A 10 10.76 14.91 8.03
N LYS A 11 9.71 15.66 8.38
CA LYS A 11 8.62 15.18 9.23
C LYS A 11 7.53 14.57 8.35
N ILE A 12 7.16 13.32 8.65
CA ILE A 12 6.04 12.64 8.00
C ILE A 12 4.77 13.13 8.66
N LEU A 13 3.96 13.90 7.94
CA LEU A 13 2.66 14.39 8.39
C LEU A 13 1.59 13.69 7.56
N VAL A 14 0.73 12.92 8.23
CA VAL A 14 -0.33 12.12 7.59
C VAL A 14 -1.60 12.36 8.37
N ASP A 15 -2.65 12.79 7.66
CA ASP A 15 -3.98 12.91 8.23
C ASP A 15 -4.63 11.53 8.39
N ARG A 16 -5.39 11.35 9.48
CA ARG A 16 -6.03 10.08 9.83
C ARG A 16 -7.49 10.14 9.37
N ASP A 17 -7.86 9.15 8.57
CA ASP A 17 -9.22 8.98 8.03
C ASP A 17 -9.81 10.26 7.41
N PRO A 18 -9.11 10.89 6.43
CA PRO A 18 -9.58 12.13 5.82
C PRO A 18 -10.88 11.96 5.03
N ILE A 19 -11.21 10.73 4.61
CA ILE A 19 -12.41 10.40 3.83
C ILE A 19 -13.05 9.13 4.38
N LYS A 20 -14.35 9.20 4.70
CA LYS A 20 -15.12 8.04 5.16
C LYS A 20 -15.31 7.03 4.03
N THR A 21 -14.98 5.77 4.28
CA THR A 21 -15.24 4.67 3.35
C THR A 21 -16.74 4.34 3.34
N SER A 22 -17.41 4.55 2.21
CA SER A 22 -18.83 4.23 2.04
C SER A 22 -19.21 4.02 0.56
N PHE A 23 -20.31 3.31 0.32
CA PHE A 23 -20.87 3.11 -1.02
C PHE A 23 -21.82 4.22 -1.46
N GLU A 24 -22.07 5.22 -0.61
CA GLU A 24 -23.03 6.30 -0.89
C GLU A 24 -22.63 7.09 -2.14
N GLU A 25 -21.35 7.39 -2.28
CA GLU A 25 -20.80 8.09 -3.45
C GLU A 25 -20.80 7.25 -4.73
N TRP A 26 -20.89 5.92 -4.62
CA TRP A 26 -20.95 5.02 -5.79
C TRP A 26 -22.35 5.02 -6.42
N ALA A 27 -23.38 5.29 -5.62
CA ALA A 27 -24.75 5.45 -6.11
C ALA A 27 -24.97 6.83 -6.78
N ARG A 28 -24.02 7.76 -6.63
CA ARG A 28 -24.06 9.12 -7.16
C ARG A 28 -22.99 9.28 -8.25
N PRO A 29 -23.28 8.87 -9.51
CA PRO A 29 -22.36 9.11 -10.61
C PRO A 29 -22.08 10.62 -10.72
N CYS A 30 -20.87 10.97 -11.13
CA CYS A 30 -20.43 12.36 -11.27
C CYS A 30 -20.31 13.15 -9.95
N HIS A 31 -20.33 12.53 -8.76
CA HIS A 31 -20.21 13.24 -7.47
C HIS A 31 -18.98 14.15 -7.37
N PHE A 32 -17.94 13.83 -8.13
CA PHE A 32 -16.67 14.55 -8.18
C PHE A 32 -16.73 15.90 -8.93
N SER A 33 -17.77 16.19 -9.71
CA SER A 33 -17.88 17.47 -10.42
C SER A 33 -19.27 18.08 -10.31
N ARG A 34 -19.32 19.33 -9.85
CA ARG A 34 -20.55 20.09 -9.66
C ARG A 34 -21.31 20.38 -10.96
N ILE A 35 -20.62 20.30 -12.10
CA ILE A 35 -21.21 20.56 -13.43
C ILE A 35 -22.04 19.34 -13.87
N ILE A 36 -21.45 18.15 -13.78
CA ILE A 36 -22.07 16.89 -14.19
C ILE A 36 -22.88 16.21 -13.07
N ALA A 37 -22.74 16.62 -11.81
CA ALA A 37 -23.56 16.12 -10.70
C ALA A 37 -25.06 16.50 -10.78
N LYS A 38 -25.44 17.45 -11.65
CA LYS A 38 -26.84 17.90 -11.82
C LYS A 38 -27.75 16.86 -12.49
N GLY A 39 -27.16 15.87 -13.16
CA GLY A 39 -27.88 14.79 -13.83
C GLY A 39 -27.74 14.83 -15.36
N PRO A 40 -28.18 13.75 -16.03
CA PRO A 40 -28.01 13.59 -17.48
C PRO A 40 -29.07 14.37 -18.27
N ASP A 41 -28.72 15.57 -18.70
CA ASP A 41 -29.60 16.37 -19.59
C ASP A 41 -29.47 15.95 -21.07
N THR A 42 -28.32 15.39 -21.46
CA THR A 42 -28.02 14.92 -22.83
C THR A 42 -27.09 13.71 -22.80
N THR A 43 -27.01 12.93 -23.88
CA THR A 43 -26.09 11.78 -23.97
C THR A 43 -24.61 12.19 -23.88
N THR A 44 -24.28 13.45 -24.17
CA THR A 44 -22.95 14.03 -23.97
C THR A 44 -22.50 13.96 -22.51
N TRP A 45 -23.44 13.99 -21.56
CA TRP A 45 -23.16 13.83 -20.14
C TRP A 45 -22.41 12.53 -19.82
N ILE A 46 -22.74 11.42 -20.49
CA ILE A 46 -22.08 10.12 -20.29
C ILE A 46 -20.62 10.17 -20.73
N TRP A 47 -20.35 10.86 -21.84
CA TRP A 47 -18.99 11.01 -22.36
C TRP A 47 -18.16 11.92 -21.46
N ASN A 48 -18.73 13.04 -21.02
CA ASN A 48 -18.09 13.94 -20.06
C ASN A 48 -17.75 13.22 -18.75
N LEU A 49 -18.65 12.37 -18.24
CA LEU A 49 -18.38 11.52 -17.07
C LEU A 49 -17.11 10.67 -17.23
N HIS A 50 -16.90 10.06 -18.40
CA HIS A 50 -15.74 9.19 -18.63
C HIS A 50 -14.44 9.97 -18.80
N VAL A 51 -14.49 11.10 -19.52
CA VAL A 51 -13.31 11.94 -19.76
C VAL A 51 -12.85 12.63 -18.49
N ASP A 52 -13.80 13.14 -17.70
CA ASP A 52 -13.49 13.90 -16.50
C ASP A 52 -13.13 13.01 -15.31
N ALA A 53 -13.38 11.70 -15.36
CA ALA A 53 -13.16 10.78 -14.23
C ALA A 53 -11.71 10.76 -13.69
N HIS A 54 -10.74 11.02 -14.56
CA HIS A 54 -9.31 11.06 -14.22
C HIS A 54 -8.70 12.46 -14.29
N ASP A 55 -9.50 13.50 -14.60
CA ASP A 55 -9.06 14.88 -14.60
C ASP A 55 -9.20 15.49 -13.19
N PHE A 56 -8.30 15.09 -12.28
CA PHE A 56 -8.37 15.49 -10.87
C PHE A 56 -8.26 17.01 -10.65
N ASP A 57 -7.59 17.74 -11.54
CA ASP A 57 -7.46 19.19 -11.48
C ASP A 57 -8.81 19.90 -11.71
N SER A 58 -9.75 19.23 -12.41
CA SER A 58 -11.11 19.73 -12.60
C SER A 58 -12.04 19.46 -11.41
N HIS A 59 -11.70 18.53 -10.52
CA HIS A 59 -12.55 18.11 -9.39
C HIS A 59 -12.41 19.05 -8.19
N THR A 60 -11.19 19.49 -7.90
CA THR A 60 -10.85 20.30 -6.73
C THR A 60 -9.68 21.21 -7.04
N SER A 61 -9.61 22.37 -6.40
CA SER A 61 -8.46 23.28 -6.49
C SER A 61 -7.40 23.02 -5.42
N ASP A 62 -7.64 22.05 -4.51
CA ASP A 62 -6.71 21.69 -3.45
C ASP A 62 -5.65 20.69 -3.94
N LEU A 63 -4.39 21.13 -3.95
CA LEU A 63 -3.24 20.33 -4.38
C LEU A 63 -2.99 19.14 -3.46
N GLU A 64 -3.32 19.23 -2.18
CA GLU A 64 -3.15 18.12 -1.25
C GLU A 64 -4.08 16.97 -1.62
N GLU A 65 -5.36 17.25 -1.85
CA GLU A 65 -6.34 16.25 -2.31
C GLU A 65 -5.98 15.66 -3.68
N ILE A 66 -5.55 16.48 -4.64
CA ILE A 66 -5.09 16.00 -5.96
C ILE A 66 -3.92 15.02 -5.78
N SER A 67 -2.91 15.41 -4.99
CA SER A 67 -1.73 14.56 -4.76
C SER A 67 -2.10 13.22 -4.09
N ARG A 68 -3.05 13.22 -3.15
CA ARG A 68 -3.57 12.01 -2.49
C ARG A 68 -4.28 11.07 -3.47
N LYS A 69 -5.09 11.62 -4.39
CA LYS A 69 -5.76 10.86 -5.46
C LYS A 69 -4.75 10.27 -6.45
N VAL A 70 -3.78 11.07 -6.90
CA VAL A 70 -2.72 10.63 -7.83
C VAL A 70 -1.87 9.53 -7.21
N PHE A 71 -1.41 9.71 -5.96
CA PHE A 71 -0.64 8.70 -5.24
C PHE A 71 -1.41 7.38 -5.14
N SER A 72 -2.69 7.43 -4.77
CA SER A 72 -3.55 6.24 -4.68
C SER A 72 -3.76 5.55 -6.04
N ALA A 73 -3.96 6.33 -7.11
CA ALA A 73 -4.12 5.79 -8.47
C ALA A 73 -2.86 5.05 -8.94
N HIS A 74 -1.66 5.49 -8.56
CA HIS A 74 -0.43 4.78 -8.87
C HIS A 74 -0.35 3.42 -8.20
N PHE A 75 -0.78 3.26 -6.94
CA PHE A 75 -0.83 1.93 -6.31
C PHE A 75 -1.79 0.98 -7.03
N ARG A 76 -2.94 1.49 -7.49
CA ARG A 76 -3.87 0.72 -8.33
C ARG A 76 -3.20 0.30 -9.64
N GLN A 77 -2.47 1.20 -10.30
CA GLN A 77 -1.77 0.86 -11.55
C GLN A 77 -0.71 -0.22 -11.31
N HIS A 78 0.10 -0.09 -10.26
CA HIS A 78 1.11 -1.09 -9.90
C HIS A 78 0.47 -2.45 -9.55
N SER A 79 -0.68 -2.47 -8.86
CA SER A 79 -1.36 -3.73 -8.53
C SER A 79 -1.94 -4.43 -9.76
N ILE A 80 -2.49 -3.68 -10.73
CA ILE A 80 -2.98 -4.23 -12.00
C ILE A 80 -1.81 -4.79 -12.82
N ILE A 81 -0.68 -4.08 -12.91
CA ILE A 81 0.52 -4.56 -13.60
C ILE A 81 1.03 -5.86 -12.96
N PHE A 82 1.06 -5.93 -11.63
CA PHE A 82 1.49 -7.11 -10.91
C PHE A 82 0.55 -8.30 -11.14
N LEU A 83 -0.76 -8.08 -11.09
CA LEU A 83 -1.77 -9.11 -11.37
C LEU A 83 -1.70 -9.62 -12.81
N ALA A 84 -1.46 -8.73 -13.77
CA ALA A 84 -1.29 -9.08 -15.18
C ALA A 84 0.02 -9.85 -15.44
N SER A 85 1.04 -9.70 -14.60
CA SER A 85 2.36 -10.33 -14.76
C SER A 85 2.44 -11.78 -14.26
N ASN A 86 1.32 -12.51 -14.29
CA ASN A 86 1.12 -13.83 -13.68
C ASN A 86 2.33 -14.80 -13.84
N PRO A 87 3.05 -15.15 -12.76
CA PRO A 87 4.20 -16.07 -12.81
C PRO A 87 3.81 -17.55 -12.66
N THR A 88 2.53 -17.91 -12.55
CA THR A 88 2.12 -19.27 -12.14
C THR A 88 1.68 -20.22 -13.25
N HIS A 89 1.62 -19.81 -14.52
CA HIS A 89 1.37 -20.77 -15.61
C HIS A 89 1.69 -20.19 -17.00
N ILE A 90 2.96 -20.24 -17.43
CA ILE A 90 3.34 -19.96 -18.83
C ILE A 90 3.53 -21.29 -19.56
N ARG A 91 2.46 -21.74 -20.22
CA ARG A 91 2.56 -22.59 -21.42
C ARG A 91 2.19 -21.67 -22.57
N ARG A 92 3.11 -21.49 -23.53
CA ARG A 92 2.98 -20.51 -24.61
C ARG A 92 1.90 -20.93 -25.63
N SER A 93 0.65 -20.72 -25.24
CA SER A 93 -0.58 -20.58 -26.03
C SER A 93 -1.52 -19.78 -25.14
N ASP A 94 -1.30 -18.47 -25.11
CA ASP A 94 -1.76 -17.57 -24.03
C ASP A 94 -3.27 -17.28 -24.04
N GLN A 95 -4.04 -17.97 -24.88
CA GLN A 95 -5.50 -17.96 -24.86
C GLN A 95 -6.02 -19.24 -25.53
N VAL A 96 -6.74 -20.09 -24.80
CA VAL A 96 -7.48 -21.21 -25.39
C VAL A 96 -8.91 -20.73 -25.63
N VAL A 97 -9.27 -20.59 -26.90
CA VAL A 97 -10.61 -20.19 -27.30
C VAL A 97 -11.57 -21.36 -27.05
N ARG A 98 -12.67 -21.06 -26.37
CA ARG A 98 -13.71 -22.06 -26.08
C ARG A 98 -14.38 -22.50 -27.40
N PRO A 99 -14.77 -23.77 -27.54
CA PRO A 99 -15.36 -24.29 -28.77
C PRO A 99 -16.82 -23.83 -28.90
N ILE A 100 -17.00 -22.60 -29.37
CA ILE A 100 -18.29 -22.01 -29.70
C ILE A 100 -18.21 -21.57 -31.17
N MET A 101 -19.03 -22.19 -32.03
CA MET A 101 -19.10 -21.91 -33.47
C MET A 101 -17.73 -21.89 -34.18
N SER A 102 -17.07 -23.05 -34.27
CA SER A 102 -15.83 -23.22 -35.05
C SER A 102 -14.64 -22.32 -34.65
N GLN A 103 -14.70 -21.63 -33.51
CA GLN A 103 -13.61 -20.79 -33.00
C GLN A 103 -12.37 -21.60 -32.57
N GLU A 104 -12.45 -22.93 -32.54
CA GLU A 104 -11.31 -23.82 -32.27
C GLU A 104 -10.17 -23.70 -33.30
N ILE A 105 -10.43 -23.17 -34.49
CA ILE A 105 -9.40 -22.91 -35.51
C ILE A 105 -8.37 -21.86 -35.07
N LEU A 106 -8.71 -21.04 -34.06
CA LEU A 106 -7.81 -20.03 -33.50
C LEU A 106 -6.82 -20.63 -32.48
N ASN A 107 -7.00 -21.90 -32.07
CA ASN A 107 -6.07 -22.59 -31.19
C ASN A 107 -4.95 -23.23 -32.03
N SER A 108 -3.77 -22.61 -32.03
CA SER A 108 -2.60 -23.13 -32.74
C SER A 108 -1.95 -24.31 -31.99
N ASP A 109 -1.38 -25.25 -32.73
CA ASP A 109 -0.60 -26.35 -32.17
C ASP A 109 0.79 -25.85 -31.76
N VAL A 110 0.97 -25.58 -30.47
CA VAL A 110 2.16 -24.95 -29.91
C VAL A 110 3.10 -25.98 -29.28
N GLY A 111 3.96 -26.57 -30.12
CA GLY A 111 5.13 -27.32 -29.68
C GLY A 111 6.02 -26.51 -28.72
N GLY A 112 6.51 -27.16 -27.66
CA GLY A 112 7.03 -26.53 -26.44
C GLY A 112 8.20 -25.54 -26.59
N ALA A 113 8.02 -24.36 -26.01
CA ALA A 113 9.07 -23.34 -25.84
C ALA A 113 8.92 -22.64 -24.47
N THR A 114 9.35 -23.31 -23.40
CA THR A 114 9.06 -22.93 -22.00
C THR A 114 10.27 -23.04 -21.07
N ASN A 115 11.43 -22.45 -21.36
CA ASN A 115 12.60 -22.65 -20.47
C ASN A 115 13.30 -21.39 -19.97
N TYR A 116 13.30 -20.25 -20.69
CA TYR A 116 14.14 -19.09 -20.29
C TYR A 116 13.34 -17.94 -19.65
N GLU A 117 12.21 -17.53 -20.25
CA GLU A 117 11.38 -16.43 -19.70
C GLU A 117 10.79 -16.75 -18.32
N THR A 118 10.32 -17.99 -18.13
CA THR A 118 9.76 -18.44 -16.84
C THR A 118 10.81 -18.41 -15.74
N GLN A 119 12.06 -18.75 -16.03
CA GLN A 119 13.15 -18.67 -15.05
C GLN A 119 13.45 -17.22 -14.68
N LEU A 120 13.45 -16.31 -15.65
CA LEU A 120 13.69 -14.89 -15.42
C LEU A 120 12.59 -14.27 -14.55
N LEU A 121 11.31 -14.55 -14.86
CA LEU A 121 10.17 -14.06 -14.07
C LEU A 121 10.16 -14.62 -12.64
N LEU A 122 10.44 -15.91 -12.45
CA LEU A 122 10.54 -16.53 -11.12
C LEU A 122 11.71 -15.94 -10.32
N PHE A 123 12.85 -15.69 -10.95
CA PHE A 123 14.01 -15.06 -10.32
C PHE A 123 13.68 -13.63 -9.86
N THR A 124 13.10 -12.80 -10.74
CA THR A 124 12.68 -11.43 -10.39
C THR A 124 11.66 -11.42 -9.27
N HIS A 125 10.68 -12.33 -9.29
CA HIS A 125 9.67 -12.47 -8.24
C HIS A 125 10.28 -12.85 -6.88
N HIS A 126 11.23 -13.79 -6.87
CA HIS A 126 11.91 -14.21 -5.63
C HIS A 126 12.78 -13.10 -5.04
N MET A 127 13.52 -12.36 -5.87
CA MET A 127 14.30 -11.20 -5.42
C MET A 127 13.42 -10.11 -4.82
N TRP A 128 12.23 -9.88 -5.37
CA TRP A 128 11.28 -8.90 -4.86
C TRP A 128 10.69 -9.31 -3.51
N ILE A 129 10.24 -10.57 -3.36
CA ILE A 129 9.77 -11.11 -2.07
C ILE A 129 10.89 -11.05 -1.03
N GLY A 130 12.12 -11.41 -1.40
CA GLY A 130 13.30 -11.30 -0.54
C GLY A 130 13.52 -9.87 -0.05
N GLY A 131 13.41 -8.88 -0.94
CA GLY A 131 13.50 -7.46 -0.58
C GLY A 131 12.44 -7.01 0.42
N PHE A 132 11.18 -7.41 0.22
CA PHE A 132 10.07 -7.07 1.13
C PHE A 132 10.30 -7.63 2.54
N LEU A 133 10.75 -8.88 2.65
CA LEU A 133 11.01 -9.50 3.95
C LEU A 133 12.20 -8.85 4.68
N ILE A 134 13.27 -8.51 3.94
CA ILE A 134 14.45 -7.85 4.52
C ILE A 134 14.09 -6.46 5.07
N VAL A 135 13.37 -5.64 4.28
CA VAL A 135 12.94 -4.32 4.72
C VAL A 135 11.96 -4.42 5.89
N GLY A 136 11.00 -5.35 5.84
CA GLY A 136 10.05 -5.59 6.92
C GLY A 136 10.74 -5.93 8.24
N VAL A 137 11.68 -6.89 8.24
CA VAL A 137 12.44 -7.27 9.44
C VAL A 137 13.27 -6.10 9.97
N ALA A 138 13.91 -5.31 9.09
CA ALA A 138 14.65 -4.12 9.51
C ALA A 138 13.75 -3.06 10.17
N THR A 139 12.54 -2.84 9.64
CA THR A 139 11.55 -1.93 10.24
C THR A 139 11.08 -2.45 11.60
N HIS A 140 10.76 -3.74 11.72
CA HIS A 140 10.38 -4.33 13.01
C HIS A 140 11.51 -4.26 14.05
N ALA A 141 12.76 -4.52 13.64
CA ALA A 141 13.92 -4.44 14.52
C ALA A 141 14.20 -3.02 15.02
N THR A 142 14.08 -2.01 14.15
CA THR A 142 14.26 -0.61 14.53
C THR A 142 13.19 -0.11 15.49
N ILE A 143 11.92 -0.48 15.28
CA ILE A 143 10.83 -0.15 16.21
C ILE A 143 11.06 -0.80 17.59
N PHE A 144 11.50 -2.07 17.62
CA PHE A 144 11.83 -2.75 18.86
C PHE A 144 12.99 -2.05 19.60
N MET A 145 14.05 -1.66 18.88
CA MET A 145 15.22 -1.02 19.46
C MET A 145 14.91 0.39 19.99
N ILE A 146 14.07 1.16 19.28
CA ILE A 146 13.58 2.46 19.75
C ILE A 146 12.72 2.28 20.99
N SER A 147 11.81 1.30 21.00
CA SER A 147 10.95 1.02 22.16
C SER A 147 11.75 0.61 23.39
N TYR A 148 12.79 -0.22 23.20
CA TYR A 148 13.71 -0.61 24.27
C TYR A 148 14.53 0.58 24.78
N THR A 149 15.04 1.43 23.89
CA THR A 149 15.83 2.61 24.27
C THR A 149 14.97 3.63 25.02
N ILE A 150 13.74 3.90 24.57
CA ILE A 150 12.81 4.80 25.26
C ILE A 150 12.41 4.23 26.64
N THR A 151 12.16 2.93 26.72
CA THR A 151 11.79 2.26 27.99
C THR A 151 12.96 2.26 28.98
N THR A 152 14.18 1.97 28.52
CA THR A 152 15.37 2.01 29.37
C THR A 152 15.75 3.43 29.78
N CYS A 153 15.60 4.43 28.92
CA CYS A 153 15.76 5.83 29.29
C CYS A 153 14.67 6.29 30.28
N ARG A 154 13.42 5.83 30.13
CA ARG A 154 12.34 6.09 31.11
C ARG A 154 12.65 5.45 32.46
N CYS A 155 13.04 4.18 32.51
CA CYS A 155 13.49 3.52 33.75
C CYS A 155 14.74 4.22 34.33
N SER A 156 15.70 4.64 33.51
CA SER A 156 16.89 5.37 33.95
C SER A 156 16.53 6.73 34.59
N MET A 157 15.51 7.42 34.08
CA MET A 157 14.97 8.62 34.71
C MET A 157 14.14 8.31 35.98
N ASP A 158 13.49 7.15 36.06
CA ASP A 158 12.70 6.69 37.22
C ASP A 158 13.55 6.06 38.35
N THR A 159 14.80 5.69 38.11
CA THR A 159 15.68 5.11 39.17
C THR A 159 16.04 6.06 40.32
N LYS A 160 15.48 7.28 40.37
CA LYS A 160 15.44 8.03 41.64
C LYS A 160 14.47 7.41 42.67
N HIS A 161 13.56 6.52 42.27
CA HIS A 161 12.77 5.65 43.15
C HIS A 161 12.36 4.35 42.41
N PRO A 162 12.92 3.16 42.75
CA PRO A 162 12.63 1.94 42.00
C PRO A 162 11.29 1.34 42.44
N VAL A 163 10.28 1.39 41.59
CA VAL A 163 9.11 0.49 41.66
C VAL A 163 9.03 -0.25 40.33
N PHE A 164 9.47 -1.51 40.31
CA PHE A 164 9.28 -2.37 39.16
C PHE A 164 7.86 -2.93 39.20
N SER A 165 7.05 -2.49 38.25
CA SER A 165 5.72 -3.03 38.01
C SER A 165 5.78 -3.85 36.71
N THR A 166 5.37 -5.12 36.78
CA THR A 166 5.30 -6.00 35.60
C THR A 166 3.84 -6.38 35.36
N TRP A 167 3.43 -6.31 34.09
CA TRP A 167 2.07 -6.59 33.65
C TRP A 167 1.95 -8.07 33.31
N TRP A 168 1.15 -8.80 34.08
CA TRP A 168 0.94 -10.24 33.91
C TRP A 168 -0.51 -10.59 34.28
N ASN A 169 -1.23 -11.29 33.40
CA ASN A 169 -2.63 -11.70 33.57
C ASN A 169 -3.60 -10.57 33.98
N ASP A 170 -3.67 -9.51 33.17
CA ASP A 170 -4.64 -8.40 33.29
C ASP A 170 -4.67 -7.63 34.62
N HIS A 171 -3.66 -7.80 35.47
CA HIS A 171 -3.47 -7.00 36.69
C HIS A 171 -2.02 -6.54 36.86
N TRP A 172 -1.86 -5.40 37.54
CA TRP A 172 -0.56 -4.88 37.95
C TRP A 172 -0.07 -5.61 39.20
N CYS A 173 1.11 -6.23 39.12
CA CYS A 173 1.77 -6.83 40.26
C CYS A 173 3.02 -6.01 40.63
N ASN A 174 3.05 -5.47 41.85
CA ASN A 174 4.19 -4.75 42.41
C ASN A 174 4.97 -5.70 43.31
N SER A 175 6.23 -6.00 42.98
CA SER A 175 7.09 -6.80 43.86
C SER A 175 7.89 -5.89 44.79
N GLU A 176 7.37 -5.64 46.00
CA GLU A 176 8.21 -5.13 47.09
C GLU A 176 8.99 -6.29 47.70
N HIS A 177 10.20 -6.53 47.21
CA HIS A 177 11.18 -7.34 47.94
C HIS A 177 12.41 -6.48 48.21
N GLN A 178 12.54 -6.07 49.48
CA GLN A 178 13.79 -5.57 50.06
C GLN A 178 14.88 -6.62 49.84
N PHE A 179 15.90 -6.27 49.06
CA PHE A 179 17.21 -6.90 49.17
C PHE A 179 17.99 -6.12 50.21
N ASP A 180 18.06 -6.65 51.44
CA ASP A 180 19.08 -6.25 52.41
C ASP A 180 20.40 -6.95 52.03
N LEU A 181 21.39 -6.11 51.70
CA LEU A 181 22.85 -6.32 51.58
C LEU A 181 23.37 -7.57 50.83
#